data_AF-A0A7X4JP82-F1
#
_entry.id   AF-A0A7X4JP82-F1
#
_cell.length_a   1.000
_cell.length_b   1.000
_cell.length_c   1.000
_cell.angle_alpha   90.00
_cell.angle_beta   90.00
_cell.angle_gamma   90.00
#
_symmetry.space_group_name_H-M   'P 1'
#
loop_
_entity.id
_entity.type
_entity.pdbx_description
1 polymer ?
#
loop_
_entity_poly.entity_id
_entity_poly.type
_entity_poly.pdbx_seq_one_letter_code
_entity_poly.pdbx_strand_id
1 'polypeptide(L)'
;MMGHRSLDQEKRLNAIETFKMDKSVLSVTSLSKKSDEKAYWHAKTPHERLEAVELMRQINYGYDPATTRIQRVLKVAQLKQNKQASERHKDLDD
;
A
#
# COMPACT_ATOMS: atom_id res chain seq x y z
N MET A 1 -44.03 6.21 -1.66
CA MET A 1 -43.10 5.44 -0.81
C MET A 1 -41.84 5.18 -1.63
N MET A 2 -40.92 6.16 -1.71
CA MET A 2 -39.61 5.99 -2.36
C MET A 2 -38.55 6.01 -1.28
N GLY A 3 -37.85 4.89 -1.11
CA GLY A 3 -36.74 4.80 -0.18
C GLY A 3 -35.59 5.68 -0.66
N HIS A 4 -35.24 6.68 0.15
CA HIS A 4 -34.01 7.45 -0.02
C HIS A 4 -32.82 6.49 0.15
N ARG A 5 -32.27 6.01 -0.97
CA ARG A 5 -30.95 5.37 -0.97
C ARG A 5 -29.95 6.45 -0.56
N SER A 6 -29.23 6.19 0.52
CA SER A 6 -28.17 7.08 1.01
C SER A 6 -27.09 7.21 -0.06
N LEU A 7 -26.64 8.43 -0.33
CA LEU A 7 -25.53 8.72 -1.27
C LEU A 7 -24.26 7.93 -0.92
N ASP A 8 -24.10 7.54 0.34
CA ASP A 8 -23.00 6.68 0.81
C ASP A 8 -23.13 5.23 0.32
N GLN A 9 -24.35 4.71 0.14
CA GLN A 9 -24.54 3.37 -0.42
C GLN A 9 -24.22 3.35 -1.91
N GLU A 10 -24.60 4.35 -2.68
CA GLU A 10 -24.26 4.44 -4.11
C GLU A 10 -22.75 4.59 -4.35
N LYS A 11 -22.06 5.41 -3.53
CA LYS A 11 -20.59 5.50 -3.57
C LYS A 11 -19.89 4.17 -3.26
N ARG A 12 -20.39 3.41 -2.28
CA ARG A 12 -19.84 2.09 -1.94
C ARG A 12 -20.05 1.07 -3.05
N LEU A 13 -21.21 1.08 -3.71
CA LEU A 13 -21.48 0.19 -4.85
C LEU A 13 -20.58 0.52 -6.05
N ASN A 14 -20.37 1.80 -6.37
CA ASN A 14 -19.46 2.23 -7.45
C ASN A 14 -17.99 1.87 -7.18
N ALA A 15 -17.54 1.95 -5.93
CA ALA A 15 -16.18 1.53 -5.56
C ALA A 15 -15.97 0.02 -5.74
N ILE A 16 -17.00 -0.79 -5.44
CA ILE A 16 -16.97 -2.26 -5.62
C ILE A 16 -17.04 -2.63 -7.11
N GLU A 17 -17.83 -1.92 -7.93
CA GLU A 17 -17.86 -2.14 -9.38
C GLU A 17 -16.51 -1.85 -10.05
N THR A 18 -15.79 -0.84 -9.56
CA THR A 18 -14.44 -0.50 -10.04
C THR A 18 -13.41 -1.57 -9.65
N PHE A 19 -13.63 -2.30 -8.55
CA PHE A 19 -12.80 -3.42 -8.07
C PHE A 19 -13.38 -4.79 -8.42
N LYS A 20 -13.88 -4.95 -9.66
CA LYS A 20 -14.31 -6.26 -10.14
C LYS A 20 -13.11 -7.22 -10.18
N MET A 21 -13.06 -8.12 -9.21
CA MET A 21 -12.05 -9.18 -9.14
C MET A 21 -12.05 -10.01 -10.43
N ASP A 22 -10.86 -10.19 -11.02
CA ASP A 22 -10.67 -11.17 -12.09
C ASP A 22 -10.80 -12.58 -11.49
N LYS A 23 -11.89 -13.26 -11.85
CA LYS A 23 -12.18 -14.60 -11.35
C LYS A 23 -11.46 -15.70 -12.14
N SER A 24 -10.82 -15.36 -13.27
CA SER A 24 -10.08 -16.33 -14.08
C SER A 24 -8.82 -16.83 -13.35
N VAL A 25 -8.29 -16.03 -12.42
CA VAL A 25 -7.11 -16.35 -11.60
C VAL A 25 -7.45 -16.98 -10.24
N LEU A 26 -8.74 -17.21 -9.94
CA LEU A 26 -9.16 -17.82 -8.68
C LEU A 26 -9.02 -19.34 -8.73
N SER A 27 -8.27 -19.92 -7.78
CA SER A 27 -8.17 -21.36 -7.57
C SER A 27 -8.68 -21.77 -6.19
N VAL A 28 -9.46 -22.84 -6.11
CA VAL A 28 -9.95 -23.43 -4.85
C VAL A 28 -9.11 -24.67 -4.53
N THR A 29 -8.54 -24.73 -3.32
CA THR A 29 -7.72 -25.86 -2.87
C THR A 29 -8.18 -26.36 -1.49
N SER A 30 -7.77 -27.58 -1.14
CA SER A 30 -8.02 -28.15 0.18
C SER A 30 -7.11 -27.50 1.22
N LEU A 31 -7.65 -27.21 2.41
CA LEU A 31 -6.88 -26.71 3.55
C LEU A 31 -5.77 -27.66 4.02
N SER A 32 -5.92 -28.97 3.74
CA SER A 32 -4.92 -29.98 4.07
C SER A 32 -3.77 -30.08 3.06
N LYS A 33 -3.88 -29.44 1.90
CA LYS A 33 -2.82 -29.40 0.88
C LYS A 33 -1.85 -28.26 1.19
N LYS A 34 -0.61 -28.42 0.76
CA LYS A 34 0.41 -27.36 0.86
C LYS A 34 -0.05 -26.14 0.06
N SER A 35 -0.06 -24.97 0.70
CA SER A 35 -0.41 -23.68 0.08
C SER A 35 0.64 -23.26 -0.96
N ASP A 36 0.17 -22.78 -2.11
CA ASP A 36 0.94 -22.17 -3.19
C ASP A 36 1.02 -20.64 -3.08
N GLU A 37 0.32 -20.03 -2.11
CA GLU A 37 0.27 -18.58 -1.89
C GLU A 37 1.67 -17.98 -1.75
N LYS A 38 2.56 -18.68 -1.03
CA LYS A 38 3.94 -18.20 -0.85
C LYS A 38 4.69 -18.11 -2.18
N ALA A 39 4.54 -19.12 -3.05
CA ALA A 39 5.18 -19.12 -4.35
C ALA A 39 4.60 -18.00 -5.24
N TYR A 40 3.28 -17.83 -5.23
CA TYR A 40 2.59 -16.75 -5.92
C TYR A 40 3.13 -15.37 -5.50
N TRP A 41 3.19 -15.08 -4.20
CA TRP A 41 3.67 -13.78 -3.72
C TRP A 41 5.16 -13.54 -3.99
N HIS A 42 5.98 -14.59 -4.02
CA HIS A 42 7.39 -14.45 -4.41
C HIS A 42 7.59 -14.18 -5.91
N ALA A 43 6.65 -14.59 -6.76
CA ALA A 43 6.68 -14.28 -8.19
C ALA A 43 6.29 -12.82 -8.51
N LYS A 44 5.67 -12.10 -7.56
CA LYS A 44 5.26 -10.70 -7.72
C LYS A 44 6.39 -9.73 -7.40
N THR A 45 6.38 -8.60 -8.08
CA THR A 45 7.30 -7.49 -7.79
C THR A 45 7.04 -6.93 -6.37
N PRO A 46 8.03 -6.29 -5.74
CA PRO A 46 7.81 -5.56 -4.50
C PRO A 46 6.68 -4.52 -4.58
N HIS A 47 6.51 -3.87 -5.74
CA HIS A 47 5.48 -2.85 -5.94
C HIS A 47 4.06 -3.43 -5.90
N GLU A 48 3.80 -4.48 -6.68
CA GLU A 48 2.50 -5.17 -6.70
C GLU A 48 2.11 -5.71 -5.32
N ARG A 49 3.09 -6.19 -4.55
CA ARG A 49 2.84 -6.65 -3.17
C ARG A 49 2.41 -5.51 -2.24
N LEU A 50 3.02 -4.34 -2.37
CA LEU A 50 2.65 -3.16 -1.58
C LEU A 50 1.25 -2.68 -1.95
N GLU A 51 0.90 -2.67 -3.23
CA GLU A 51 -0.45 -2.33 -3.69
C GLU A 51 -1.51 -3.28 -3.11
N ALA A 52 -1.24 -4.59 -3.14
CA ALA A 52 -2.15 -5.59 -2.58
C ALA A 52 -2.34 -5.42 -1.06
N VAL A 53 -1.27 -5.13 -0.32
CA VAL A 53 -1.34 -4.87 1.12
C VAL A 53 -2.13 -3.59 1.42
N GLU A 54 -1.94 -2.53 0.64
CA GLU A 54 -2.69 -1.28 0.80
C GLU A 54 -4.18 -1.48 0.51
N LEU A 55 -4.53 -2.27 -0.50
CA LEU A 55 -5.91 -2.66 -0.77
C LEU A 55 -6.52 -3.41 0.41
N MET A 56 -5.83 -4.41 0.97
CA MET A 56 -6.32 -5.13 2.15
C MET A 56 -6.48 -4.23 3.37
N ARG A 57 -5.55 -3.28 3.58
CA ARG A 57 -5.68 -2.26 4.63
C ARG A 57 -6.97 -1.47 4.45
N GLN A 58 -7.25 -1.00 3.24
CA GLN A 58 -8.44 -0.20 2.96
C GLN A 58 -9.74 -0.97 3.21
N ILE A 59 -9.78 -2.24 2.82
CA ILE A 59 -10.93 -3.14 3.05
C ILE A 59 -11.15 -3.38 4.54
N ASN A 60 -10.11 -3.76 5.28
CA ASN A 60 -10.23 -4.19 6.68
C ASN A 60 -10.55 -3.05 7.63
N TYR A 61 -10.04 -1.84 7.36
CA TYR A 61 -10.22 -0.70 8.26
C TYR A 61 -11.30 0.28 7.81
N GLY A 62 -12.04 -0.02 6.73
CA GLY A 62 -13.14 0.82 6.26
C GLY A 62 -12.66 2.18 5.77
N TYR A 63 -11.86 2.17 4.71
CA TYR A 63 -11.32 3.40 4.11
C TYR A 63 -12.44 4.31 3.60
N ASP A 64 -12.56 5.49 4.20
CA ASP A 64 -13.33 6.60 3.64
C ASP A 64 -12.42 7.46 2.76
N PRO A 65 -12.65 7.54 1.43
CA PRO A 65 -11.92 8.41 0.54
C PRO A 65 -11.93 9.89 0.95
N ALA A 66 -12.87 10.35 1.79
CA ALA A 66 -12.91 11.71 2.32
C ALA A 66 -11.94 11.97 3.49
N THR A 67 -11.43 10.91 4.14
CA THR A 67 -10.34 11.01 5.15
C THR A 67 -8.94 11.02 4.52
N THR A 68 -8.85 11.29 3.22
CA THR A 68 -7.62 11.30 2.44
C THR A 68 -6.61 12.33 2.95
N ARG A 69 -5.76 11.89 3.86
CA ARG A 69 -4.29 11.78 3.68
C ARG A 69 -3.65 11.80 5.06
N ILE A 70 -2.95 10.73 5.42
CA ILE A 70 -1.78 10.92 6.28
C ILE A 70 -0.88 11.87 5.50
N GLN A 71 -0.68 13.06 6.06
CA GLN A 71 0.20 14.07 5.51
C GLN A 71 1.57 13.42 5.31
N ARG A 72 2.10 13.44 4.09
CA ARG A 72 3.45 12.91 3.83
C ARG A 72 4.46 13.92 4.37
N VAL A 73 4.87 13.79 5.63
CA VAL A 73 5.82 14.70 6.30
C VAL A 73 7.28 14.21 6.19
N LEU A 74 7.60 13.38 5.21
CA LEU A 74 8.98 12.98 4.98
C LEU A 74 9.57 13.82 3.84
N LYS A 75 10.43 14.78 4.23
CA LYS A 75 11.24 15.60 3.32
C LYS A 75 12.68 15.14 3.42
N VAL A 76 13.31 14.81 2.28
CA VAL A 76 14.76 14.62 2.22
C VAL A 76 15.42 15.97 2.44
N ALA A 77 16.14 16.13 3.55
CA ALA A 77 16.96 17.31 3.81
C ALA A 77 18.35 17.11 3.20
N GLN A 78 18.85 18.11 2.48
CA GLN A 78 20.25 18.11 2.06
C GLN A 78 21.13 18.35 3.29
N LEU A 79 22.03 17.40 3.57
CA LEU A 79 23.03 17.56 4.62
C LEU A 79 24.00 18.67 4.19
N LYS A 80 24.05 19.78 4.93
CA LYS A 80 25.10 20.78 4.72
C LYS A 80 26.43 20.14 5.10
N GLN A 81 27.42 20.25 4.23
CA GLN A 81 28.78 19.82 4.55
C GLN A 81 29.26 20.56 5.80
N ASN A 82 29.58 19.81 6.85
CA ASN A 82 30.19 20.36 8.04
C ASN A 82 31.68 20.59 7.75
N LYS A 83 32.08 21.84 7.47
CA LYS A 83 33.48 22.22 7.24
C LYS A 83 34.39 21.80 8.41
N GLN A 84 33.88 21.92 9.64
CA GLN A 84 34.58 21.56 10.87
C GLN A 84 34.80 20.05 11.04
N ALA A 85 33.98 19.20 10.40
CA ALA A 85 34.19 17.76 10.34
C ALA A 85 35.09 17.35 9.17
N SER A 86 35.04 18.11 8.06
CA SER A 86 35.89 17.88 6.88
C SER A 86 37.36 18.23 7.11
N GLU A 87 37.65 19.15 8.04
CA GLU A 87 39.02 19.57 8.38
C GLU A 87 39.70 18.57 9.33
N ARG A 88 38.95 17.84 10.16
CA ARG A 88 39.50 16.83 11.10
C ARG A 88 40.15 15.62 10.42
N HIS A 89 39.89 15.41 9.13
CA HIS A 89 40.53 14.33 8.37
C HIS A 89 41.89 14.76 7.78
N LYS A 90 42.20 16.06 7.74
CA LYS A 90 43.48 16.53 7.19
C LYS A 90 44.65 16.33 8.15
N ASP A 91 44.38 16.20 9.44
CA ASP A 91 45.41 16.08 10.48
C ASP A 91 45.88 14.63 10.72
N LEU A 92 45.45 13.68 9.88
CA LEU A 92 45.81 12.25 9.97
C LEU A 92 46.82 11.81 8.90
N ASP A 93 47.24 12.73 8.01
CA ASP A 93 48.18 12.47 6.91
C ASP A 93 49.57 13.13 7.12
N ASP A 94 49.88 13.61 8.34
CA ASP A 94 51.21 14.11 8.75
C ASP A 94 51.98 13.11 9.64
#